data_AF-A0A1V2PH42-F1
#
_entry.id   AF-A0A1V2PH42-F1
#
_cell.length_a   1.000
_cell.length_b   1.000
_cell.length_c   1.000
_cell.angle_alpha   90.00
_cell.angle_beta   90.00
_cell.angle_gamma   90.00
#
_symmetry.space_group_name_H-M   'P 1'
#
loop_
_entity.id
_entity.type
_entity.pdbx_description
1 polymer ?
#
loop_
_entity_poly.entity_id
_entity_poly.type
_entity_poly.pdbx_seq_one_letter_code
_entity_poly.pdbx_strand_id
1 'polypeptide(L)'
;MSPLWIAILLVAAVSFTIKAAGPALLGNRPLPVRAAAVIALIAPALLAGIVVTDFAGPSWTEADWTVAAGLSAAAITYLFRAPVLVCVAAAVAATALLRAFV
;
A
#
# COMPACT_ATOMS: atom_id res chain seq x y z
N MET A 1 -5.97 25.81 25.68
CA MET A 1 -5.49 24.81 24.69
C MET A 1 -6.69 24.30 23.92
N SER A 2 -6.70 24.37 22.59
CA SER A 2 -7.84 23.87 21.80
C SER A 2 -7.80 22.33 21.69
N PRO A 3 -8.95 21.65 21.49
CA PRO A 3 -8.99 20.19 21.29
C PRO A 3 -8.07 19.73 20.14
N LEU A 4 -7.96 20.54 19.08
CA LEU A 4 -7.06 20.30 17.96
C LEU A 4 -5.60 20.23 18.42
N TRP A 5 -5.13 21.22 19.19
CA TRP A 5 -3.75 21.23 19.69
C TRP A 5 -3.45 20.07 20.63
N ILE A 6 -4.43 19.66 21.44
CA ILE A 6 -4.31 18.46 22.29
C ILE A 6 -4.16 17.21 21.41
N ALA A 7 -4.98 17.07 20.36
CA ALA A 7 -4.90 15.93 19.43
C ALA A 7 -3.55 15.87 18.71
N ILE A 8 -3.03 17.01 18.24
CA ILE A 8 -1.70 17.08 17.60
C ILE A 8 -0.62 16.61 18.57
N LEU A 9 -0.60 17.13 19.80
CA LEU A 9 0.41 16.77 20.79
C LEU A 9 0.34 15.29 21.15
N LEU A 10 -0.87 14.72 21.27
CA LEU A 10 -1.06 13.29 21.51
C LEU A 10 -0.54 12.45 20.34
N VAL A 11 -0.92 12.76 19.10
CA VAL A 11 -0.44 12.03 17.91
C VAL A 11 1.07 12.14 17.78
N ALA A 12 1.65 13.32 18.01
CA ALA A 12 3.08 13.54 17.98
C ALA A 12 3.80 12.71 19.06
N ALA A 13 3.29 12.72 20.29
CA ALA A 13 3.84 11.94 21.40
C ALA A 13 3.79 10.43 21.10
N VAL A 14 2.65 9.92 20.63
CA VAL A 14 2.48 8.50 20.26
C VAL A 14 3.41 8.11 19.10
N SER A 15 3.50 8.96 18.07
CA SER A 15 4.39 8.69 16.93
C SER A 15 5.86 8.66 17.36
N PHE A 16 6.25 9.59 18.22
CA PHE A 16 7.60 9.64 18.79
C PHE A 16 7.91 8.39 19.62
N THR A 17 7.00 7.99 20.52
CA THR A 17 7.23 6.82 21.40
C THR A 17 7.30 5.53 20.61
N ILE A 18 6.43 5.33 19.60
CA ILE A 18 6.48 4.16 18.71
C ILE A 18 7.83 4.10 17.97
N LYS A 19 8.29 5.22 17.42
CA LYS A 19 9.54 5.25 16.65
C LYS A 19 10.77 5.11 17.54
N ALA A 20 10.72 5.64 18.75
CA ALA A 20 11.78 5.51 19.76
C ALA A 20 11.85 4.10 20.38
N ALA A 21 10.74 3.37 20.43
CA ALA A 21 10.69 2.03 21.00
C ALA A 21 11.67 1.06 20.31
N GLY A 22 11.87 1.18 19.00
CA GLY A 22 12.82 0.35 18.25
C GLY A 22 14.24 0.44 18.83
N PRO A 23 14.91 1.61 18.75
CA PRO A 23 16.22 1.80 19.35
C PRO A 23 16.26 1.57 20.86
N ALA A 24 15.23 2.00 21.60
CA ALA A 24 15.22 1.92 23.06
C ALA A 24 15.13 0.47 23.58
N LEU A 25 14.40 -0.41 22.89
CA LEU A 25 14.21 -1.81 23.29
C LEU A 25 15.24 -2.74 22.66
N LEU A 26 15.61 -2.52 21.40
CA LEU A 26 16.51 -3.41 20.66
C LEU A 26 17.98 -2.99 20.75
N GLY A 27 18.28 -1.70 20.88
CA GLY A 27 19.65 -1.17 20.90
C GLY A 27 20.47 -1.68 19.70
N ASN A 28 21.60 -2.33 19.98
CA ASN A 28 22.48 -2.95 18.98
C ASN A 28 22.21 -4.45 18.73
N ARG A 29 21.09 -5.00 19.23
CA ARG A 29 20.80 -6.42 19.03
C ARG A 29 20.42 -6.68 17.57
N PRO A 30 21.05 -7.66 16.89
CA PRO A 30 20.65 -8.03 15.55
C PRO A 30 19.22 -8.61 15.58
N LEU A 31 18.40 -8.19 14.62
CA LEU A 31 17.06 -8.72 14.45
C LEU A 31 17.14 -10.17 13.92
N PRO A 32 16.30 -11.09 14.43
CA PRO A 32 16.17 -12.43 13.85
C PRO A 32 15.76 -12.34 12.37
N VAL A 33 16.30 -13.22 11.52
CA VAL A 33 16.04 -13.24 10.07
C VAL A 33 14.55 -13.20 9.74
N ARG A 34 13.72 -13.92 10.51
CA ARG A 34 12.26 -13.95 10.33
C ARG A 34 11.60 -12.58 10.56
N ALA A 35 12.03 -11.85 11.59
CA ALA A 35 11.48 -10.53 11.90
C ALA A 35 11.87 -9.50 10.81
N ALA A 36 13.12 -9.55 10.34
CA ALA A 36 13.57 -8.71 9.23
C ALA A 36 12.78 -8.97 7.94
N ALA A 37 12.48 -10.24 7.64
CA ALA A 37 11.66 -10.60 6.48
C ALA A 37 10.22 -10.05 6.58
N VAL A 38 9.59 -10.13 7.75
CA VAL A 38 8.26 -9.54 7.97
C VAL A 38 8.29 -8.02 7.77
N ILE A 39 9.29 -7.32 8.36
CA ILE A 39 9.43 -5.87 8.22
C ILE A 39 9.59 -5.47 6.75
N ALA A 40 10.38 -6.22 5.98
CA ALA A 40 10.56 -5.97 4.55
C ALA A 40 9.25 -6.08 3.75
N LEU A 41 8.29 -6.89 4.23
CA LEU A 41 6.99 -7.08 3.60
C LEU A 41 5.93 -6.06 4.05
N ILE A 42 6.17 -5.28 5.12
CA ILE A 42 5.17 -4.31 5.63
C ILE A 42 4.83 -3.27 4.56
N ALA A 43 5.84 -2.67 3.93
CA ALA A 43 5.62 -1.64 2.91
C ALA A 43 4.77 -2.15 1.71
N PRO A 44 5.14 -3.27 1.04
CA PRO A 44 4.32 -3.79 -0.05
C PRO A 44 2.95 -4.33 0.43
N ALA A 45 2.85 -4.89 1.63
CA ALA A 45 1.56 -5.37 2.16
C ALA A 45 0.58 -4.22 2.44
N LEU A 46 1.06 -3.10 3.00
CA LEU A 46 0.25 -1.91 3.21
C LEU A 46 -0.21 -1.29 1.89
N LEU A 47 0.69 -1.19 0.90
CA LEU A 47 0.33 -0.72 -0.44
C LEU A 47 -0.70 -1.63 -1.11
N ALA A 48 -0.53 -2.95 -1.03
CA ALA A 48 -1.50 -3.90 -1.54
C ALA A 48 -2.86 -3.75 -0.85
N GLY A 49 -2.85 -3.57 0.48
CA GLY A 49 -4.06 -3.29 1.25
C GLY A 49 -4.80 -2.06 0.75
N ILE A 50 -4.09 -0.93 0.58
CA ILE A 50 -4.68 0.32 0.06
C ILE A 50 -5.26 0.12 -1.34
N VAL A 51 -4.53 -0.53 -2.24
CA VAL A 51 -4.99 -0.81 -3.60
C VAL A 51 -6.27 -1.65 -3.59
N VAL A 52 -6.34 -2.68 -2.74
CA VAL A 52 -7.53 -3.54 -2.63
C VAL A 52 -8.71 -2.78 -2.04
N THR A 53 -8.49 -1.96 -1.01
CA THR A 53 -9.58 -1.20 -0.38
C THR A 53 -10.10 -0.07 -1.27
N ASP A 54 -9.22 0.63 -2.00
CA ASP A 54 -9.63 1.63 -2.99
C ASP A 54 -10.37 0.99 -4.17
N PHE A 55 -9.94 -0.21 -4.58
CA PHE A 55 -10.60 -0.96 -5.65
C PHE A 55 -12.00 -1.46 -5.25
N ALA A 56 -12.15 -1.98 -4.04
CA ALA A 56 -13.40 -2.59 -3.59
C ALA A 56 -14.42 -1.57 -3.08
N GLY A 57 -13.95 -0.39 -2.66
CA GLY A 57 -14.76 0.67 -2.06
C GLY A 57 -15.42 0.28 -0.73
N PRO A 58 -16.28 1.15 -0.18
CA PRO A 58 -17.03 0.88 1.04
C PRO A 58 -17.86 -0.41 0.91
N SER A 59 -17.88 -1.23 1.96
CA SER A 59 -18.67 -2.48 2.01
C SER A 59 -18.40 -3.48 0.88
N TRP A 60 -17.28 -3.37 0.15
CA TRP A 60 -16.91 -4.24 -0.97
C TRP A 60 -17.87 -4.18 -2.17
N THR A 61 -18.62 -3.08 -2.33
CA THR A 61 -19.66 -2.97 -3.37
C THR A 61 -19.21 -2.25 -4.64
N GLU A 62 -18.03 -1.64 -4.68
CA GLU A 62 -17.54 -0.84 -5.81
C GLU A 62 -16.52 -1.58 -6.69
N ALA A 63 -16.33 -2.88 -6.45
CA ALA A 63 -15.41 -3.71 -7.22
C ALA A 63 -15.84 -3.82 -8.70
N ASP A 64 -15.16 -3.07 -9.56
CA ASP A 64 -15.41 -3.04 -11.01
C ASP A 64 -14.50 -4.04 -11.74
N TRP A 65 -15.09 -4.98 -12.47
CA TRP A 65 -14.33 -5.99 -13.21
C TRP A 65 -13.39 -5.39 -14.26
N THR A 66 -13.70 -4.22 -14.83
CA THR A 66 -12.84 -3.54 -15.81
C THR A 66 -11.54 -3.07 -15.17
N VAL A 67 -11.61 -2.58 -13.93
CA VAL A 67 -10.43 -2.17 -13.14
C VAL A 67 -9.62 -3.40 -12.71
N ALA A 68 -10.28 -4.51 -12.33
CA ALA A 68 -9.60 -5.77 -12.02
C ALA A 68 -8.81 -6.31 -13.23
N ALA A 69 -9.38 -6.22 -14.43
CA ALA A 69 -8.70 -6.58 -15.67
C ALA A 69 -7.49 -5.67 -15.95
N GLY A 70 -7.62 -4.36 -15.72
CA GLY A 70 -6.50 -3.41 -15.81
C GLY A 70 -5.38 -3.73 -14.83
N LEU A 71 -5.70 -4.00 -13.56
CA LEU A 71 -4.73 -4.43 -12.55
C LEU A 71 -3.99 -5.71 -12.96
N SER A 72 -4.72 -6.66 -13.54
CA SER A 72 -4.16 -7.90 -14.07
C SER A 72 -3.19 -7.62 -15.21
N ALA A 73 -3.49 -6.69 -16.11
CA ALA A 73 -2.59 -6.27 -17.18
C ALA A 73 -1.29 -5.66 -16.63
N ALA A 74 -1.36 -4.81 -15.59
CA ALA A 74 -0.16 -4.31 -14.92
C ALA A 74 0.68 -5.44 -14.32
N ALA A 75 0.05 -6.40 -13.64
CA ALA A 75 0.75 -7.54 -13.03
C ALA A 75 1.46 -8.42 -14.08
N ILE A 76 0.77 -8.72 -15.18
CA ILE A 76 1.33 -9.48 -16.31
C ILE A 76 2.50 -8.72 -16.94
N THR A 77 2.35 -7.41 -17.17
CA THR A 77 3.40 -6.57 -17.78
C THR A 77 4.63 -6.47 -16.87
N TYR A 78 4.42 -6.39 -15.56
CA TYR A 78 5.50 -6.43 -14.57
C TYR A 78 6.23 -7.79 -14.55
N LEU A 79 5.52 -8.90 -14.75
CA LEU A 79 6.12 -10.23 -14.85
C LEU A 79 7.10 -10.35 -16.03
N PHE A 80 6.84 -9.60 -17.12
CA PHE A 80 7.76 -9.45 -18.24
C PHE A 80 8.91 -8.46 -17.98
N ARG A 81 9.10 -7.99 -16.75
CA ARG A 81 10.14 -7.04 -16.32
C ARG A 81 10.09 -5.68 -17.03
N ALA A 82 8.90 -5.26 -17.44
CA ALA A 82 8.70 -3.93 -18.01
C ALA A 82 8.92 -2.82 -16.95
N PRO A 83 9.31 -1.60 -17.35
CA PRO A 83 9.44 -0.48 -16.43
C PRO A 83 8.06 -0.09 -15.87
N VAL A 84 8.04 0.43 -14.63
CA VAL A 84 6.80 0.72 -13.88
C VAL A 84 5.82 1.59 -14.67
N LEU A 85 6.31 2.60 -15.40
CA LEU A 85 5.46 3.47 -16.23
C LEU A 85 4.72 2.70 -17.33
N VAL A 86 5.36 1.67 -17.91
CA VAL A 86 4.73 0.81 -18.93
C VAL A 86 3.67 -0.08 -18.31
N CYS A 87 3.89 -0.60 -17.09
CA CYS A 87 2.87 -1.35 -16.36
C CYS A 87 1.62 -0.50 -16.08
N VAL A 88 1.82 0.75 -15.65
CA VAL A 88 0.71 1.70 -15.41
C VAL A 88 0.00 2.03 -16.72
N ALA A 89 0.73 2.34 -17.79
CA ALA A 89 0.14 2.60 -19.09
C ALA A 89 -0.67 1.42 -19.63
N ALA A 90 -0.18 0.19 -19.46
CA ALA A 90 -0.88 -1.03 -19.85
C ALA A 90 -2.18 -1.23 -19.07
N ALA A 91 -2.17 -1.02 -17.75
CA ALA A 91 -3.38 -1.06 -16.94
C ALA A 91 -4.42 -0.02 -17.36
N VAL A 92 -3.99 1.24 -17.53
CA VAL A 92 -4.86 2.34 -17.96
C VAL A 92 -5.46 2.05 -19.32
N ALA A 93 -4.64 1.62 -20.29
CA ALA A 93 -5.11 1.28 -21.63
C ALA A 93 -6.10 0.11 -21.60
N ALA A 94 -5.83 -0.95 -20.84
CA ALA A 94 -6.73 -2.10 -20.71
C ALA A 94 -8.08 -1.67 -20.11
N THR A 95 -8.09 -0.94 -18.99
CA THR A 95 -9.33 -0.44 -18.38
C THR A 95 -10.10 0.48 -19.32
N ALA A 96 -9.42 1.42 -19.97
CA ALA A 96 -10.05 2.37 -20.89
C ALA A 96 -10.67 1.69 -22.11
N LEU A 97 -9.97 0.71 -22.69
CA LEU A 97 -10.49 -0.07 -23.81
C LEU A 97 -11.71 -0.87 -23.39
N LEU A 98 -11.66 -1.60 -22.26
CA LEU A 98 -12.79 -2.39 -21.80
C LEU A 98 -14.02 -1.52 -21.54
N ARG A 99 -13.86 -0.35 -20.90
CA ARG A 99 -14.95 0.60 -20.67
C ARG A 99 -15.48 1.26 -21.94
N ALA A 100 -14.71 1.30 -23.02
CA ALA A 100 -15.19 1.85 -24.29
C ALA A 100 -16.12 0.88 -25.04
N PHE A 101 -16.06 -0.43 -24.73
CA PHE A 101 -16.82 -1.48 -25.42
C PHE A 101 -17.97 -2.07 -24.59
N VAL A 102 -18.13 -1.66 -23.34
CA VAL A 102 -19.12 -2.18 -22.37
C VAL A 102 -20.05 -1.05 -21.96
#